data_AF-A0A3D3GDC0-F1
#
_entry.id   AF-A0A3D3GDC0-F1
#
_cell.length_a   1.000
_cell.length_b   1.000
_cell.length_c   1.000
_cell.angle_alpha   90.00
_cell.angle_beta   90.00
_cell.angle_gamma   90.00
#
_symmetry.space_group_name_H-M   'P 1'
#
loop_
_entity.id
_entity.type
_entity.pdbx_description
1 polymer ?
#
loop_
_entity_poly.entity_id
_entity_poly.type
_entity_poly.pdbx_seq_one_letter_code
_entity_poly.pdbx_strand_id
1 'polypeptide(L)'
;MDSAKTKTAIHPAFTVDAETTNFNEMPSVTRLLNRKKVDSSKSKKPSILEQVCEEQVHEAEKQLPPPFHPVASPPPASPQPSSSAHEITAAEDATIVHPTSTFVKNQPLSFPEVPVLPQENPSQEKVSNEGGVPAEVPLVPKKSERKKHELKLIIWDLATLRKGNDPLGKGLLFLVEKGVTSAVFLKIAPPKPGSTVPDFMSSATVQPQDKLQIWTGMRWDPTVSPEAWNQLLKLGYVEFPPPGTYTNLQSVRNVVRAAFGLVGDEWLTLIRVGTPTICRGILALISLKSAALIIPQALPILQVEPIDPKTSPTT
;
A
#
# COMPACT_ATOMS: atom_id res chain seq x y z
N MET A 1 -40.01 -39.57 -23.22
CA MET A 1 -40.65 -38.26 -22.96
C MET A 1 -39.71 -37.49 -22.05
N ASP A 2 -38.83 -36.67 -22.64
CA ASP A 2 -37.55 -36.37 -22.00
C ASP A 2 -37.43 -34.87 -21.75
N SER A 3 -37.65 -34.48 -20.50
CA SER A 3 -37.75 -33.08 -20.08
C SER A 3 -36.38 -32.41 -19.98
N ALA A 4 -35.90 -31.86 -21.09
CA ALA A 4 -34.69 -31.04 -21.14
C ALA A 4 -34.82 -29.80 -20.22
N LYS A 5 -34.09 -29.80 -19.10
CA LYS A 5 -34.01 -28.64 -18.18
C LYS A 5 -32.96 -27.64 -18.66
N THR A 6 -33.39 -26.72 -19.53
CA THR A 6 -32.59 -25.54 -19.92
C THR A 6 -32.27 -24.69 -18.68
N LYS A 7 -30.98 -24.51 -18.37
CA LYS A 7 -30.52 -23.84 -17.16
C LYS A 7 -30.03 -22.43 -17.47
N THR A 8 -30.96 -21.49 -17.60
CA THR A 8 -30.68 -20.08 -17.96
C THR A 8 -29.76 -19.43 -16.93
N ALA A 9 -28.53 -19.08 -17.34
CA ALA A 9 -27.59 -18.32 -16.53
C ALA A 9 -27.86 -16.82 -16.70
N ILE A 10 -28.41 -16.18 -15.67
CA ILE A 10 -28.64 -14.73 -15.67
C ILE A 10 -27.30 -14.04 -15.36
N HIS A 11 -26.61 -13.57 -16.40
CA HIS A 11 -25.54 -12.60 -16.26
C HIS A 11 -26.13 -11.18 -16.24
N PRO A 12 -25.82 -10.34 -15.24
CA PRO A 12 -26.15 -8.92 -15.30
C PRO A 12 -25.21 -8.23 -16.31
N ALA A 13 -25.68 -8.06 -17.54
CA ALA A 13 -24.99 -7.25 -18.54
C ALA A 13 -25.11 -5.78 -18.15
N PHE A 14 -24.00 -5.13 -17.80
CA PHE A 14 -23.95 -3.71 -17.48
C PHE A 14 -23.40 -2.94 -18.69
N THR A 15 -24.19 -2.83 -19.74
CA THR A 15 -23.89 -1.96 -20.88
C THR A 15 -23.99 -0.50 -20.44
N VAL A 16 -22.85 0.18 -20.38
CA VAL A 16 -22.80 1.63 -20.27
C VAL A 16 -22.83 2.18 -21.69
N ASP A 17 -23.98 2.73 -22.10
CA ASP A 17 -24.14 3.36 -23.40
C ASP A 17 -23.23 4.59 -23.48
N ALA A 18 -22.25 4.55 -24.38
CA ALA A 18 -21.14 5.50 -24.43
C ALA A 18 -21.35 6.60 -25.48
N GLU A 19 -22.55 7.19 -25.55
CA GLU A 19 -22.86 8.29 -26.47
C GLU A 19 -23.45 9.52 -25.76
N THR A 20 -23.12 10.69 -26.32
CA THR A 20 -23.73 12.00 -26.02
C THR A 20 -23.46 12.61 -24.64
N THR A 21 -22.34 13.34 -24.50
CA THR A 21 -22.36 14.63 -23.78
C THR A 21 -21.28 15.58 -24.30
N ASN A 22 -21.70 16.71 -24.88
CA ASN A 22 -20.78 17.77 -25.31
C ASN A 22 -20.26 18.55 -24.09
N PHE A 23 -19.10 18.15 -23.56
CA PHE A 23 -18.37 18.95 -22.58
C PHE A 23 -17.56 20.07 -23.26
N ASN A 24 -18.28 21.10 -23.70
CA ASN A 24 -17.71 22.43 -23.92
C ASN A 24 -18.41 23.40 -22.95
N GLU A 25 -17.73 24.48 -22.59
CA GLU A 25 -18.18 25.49 -21.60
C GLU A 25 -18.33 24.98 -20.15
N MET A 26 -17.23 25.01 -19.38
CA MET A 26 -17.26 25.02 -17.92
C MET A 26 -16.73 26.38 -17.41
N PRO A 27 -17.52 27.17 -16.66
CA PRO A 27 -17.15 28.56 -16.34
C PRO A 27 -15.98 28.64 -15.35
N SER A 28 -15.02 29.53 -15.63
CA SER A 28 -13.78 29.65 -14.86
C SER A 28 -13.99 30.35 -13.51
N VAL A 29 -13.91 29.60 -12.42
CA VAL A 29 -13.98 30.11 -11.03
C VAL A 29 -12.63 30.73 -10.60
N THR A 30 -12.13 31.71 -11.34
CA THR A 30 -10.90 32.47 -11.00
C THR A 30 -11.06 33.99 -11.08
N ARG A 31 -12.16 34.53 -10.53
CA ARG A 31 -12.32 35.98 -10.25
C ARG A 31 -13.17 36.22 -8.99
N LEU A 32 -12.52 36.52 -7.86
CA LEU A 32 -12.82 37.65 -6.94
C LEU A 32 -11.95 37.54 -5.65
N LEU A 33 -10.67 37.93 -5.74
CA LEU A 33 -9.90 38.34 -4.57
C LEU A 33 -9.45 39.79 -4.76
N ASN A 34 -10.07 40.67 -3.98
CA ASN A 34 -9.88 42.11 -4.09
C ASN A 34 -8.46 42.51 -3.65
N ARG A 35 -7.61 42.91 -4.62
CA ARG A 35 -6.31 43.52 -4.36
C ARG A 35 -6.48 44.91 -3.72
N LYS A 36 -6.65 44.93 -2.40
CA LYS A 36 -6.53 46.16 -1.60
C LYS A 36 -5.07 46.63 -1.68
N LYS A 37 -4.85 47.84 -2.18
CA LYS A 37 -3.51 48.45 -2.20
C LYS A 37 -3.07 48.73 -0.75
N VAL A 38 -1.79 48.57 -0.48
CA VAL A 38 -1.13 48.99 0.77
C VAL A 38 0.04 49.89 0.38
N ASP A 39 0.09 51.08 0.96
CA ASP A 39 0.98 52.15 0.51
C ASP A 39 2.43 52.01 0.98
N SER A 40 3.35 52.48 0.14
CA SER A 40 4.78 52.50 0.41
C SER A 40 5.15 53.58 1.43
N SER A 41 5.52 53.15 2.64
CA SER A 41 6.00 54.03 3.72
C SER A 41 7.44 53.69 4.13
N LYS A 42 8.17 54.68 4.66
CA LYS A 42 9.64 54.73 4.65
C LYS A 42 10.30 54.31 5.96
N SER A 43 11.38 53.52 5.84
CA SER A 43 12.62 53.54 6.65
C SER A 43 12.56 53.55 8.19
N LYS A 44 13.29 52.61 8.81
CA LYS A 44 14.36 52.93 9.80
C LYS A 44 15.30 51.73 10.08
N LYS A 45 16.58 52.04 10.28
CA LYS A 45 17.57 51.29 11.10
C LYS A 45 17.56 51.93 12.52
N PRO A 46 18.18 51.36 13.58
CA PRO A 46 19.05 50.17 13.68
C PRO A 46 18.33 49.06 14.53
N SER A 47 18.92 48.11 15.28
CA SER A 47 20.30 47.98 15.78
C SER A 47 20.78 46.55 16.12
N ILE A 48 22.02 46.54 16.63
CA ILE A 48 22.94 45.52 17.12
C ILE A 48 22.49 44.86 18.43
N LEU A 49 22.87 43.58 18.61
CA LEU A 49 23.23 42.79 19.82
C LEU A 49 22.60 41.38 19.72
N GLU A 50 23.14 40.30 20.29
CA GLU A 50 24.52 39.78 20.43
C GLU A 50 24.40 38.31 20.93
N GLN A 51 25.52 37.62 21.17
CA GLN A 51 25.60 36.27 21.80
C GLN A 51 24.97 35.11 20.98
N VAL A 52 25.68 34.08 20.51
CA VAL A 52 26.76 33.24 21.06
C VAL A 52 26.29 32.27 22.15
N CYS A 53 26.21 30.99 21.77
CA CYS A 53 26.55 29.84 22.58
C CYS A 53 26.94 28.67 21.65
N GLU A 54 28.24 28.35 21.59
CA GLU A 54 28.72 27.04 21.16
C GLU A 54 28.72 26.07 22.36
N GLU A 55 29.32 24.89 22.19
CA GLU A 55 29.56 23.87 23.23
C GLU A 55 28.29 23.14 23.76
N GLN A 56 28.33 21.86 24.14
CA GLN A 56 29.46 20.92 24.25
C GLN A 56 29.26 19.62 23.45
N VAL A 57 30.37 19.06 22.97
CA VAL A 57 30.49 17.63 22.66
C VAL A 57 30.68 16.89 23.97
N HIS A 58 29.98 15.76 24.17
CA HIS A 58 30.35 14.83 25.25
C HIS A 58 30.59 13.41 24.71
N GLU A 59 31.85 13.01 24.86
CA GLU A 59 32.44 11.74 24.49
C GLU A 59 32.03 10.62 25.47
N ALA A 60 31.81 9.42 24.96
CA ALA A 60 31.39 8.25 25.74
C ALA A 60 32.03 6.95 25.22
N GLU A 61 33.36 6.89 25.28
CA GLU A 61 34.12 5.67 25.00
C GLU A 61 33.82 4.57 26.04
N LYS A 62 33.49 3.34 25.61
CA LYS A 62 33.83 2.15 26.39
C LYS A 62 33.85 0.80 25.65
N GLN A 63 35.05 0.22 25.62
CA GLN A 63 35.38 -1.21 25.79
C GLN A 63 34.84 -2.25 24.77
N LEU A 64 35.76 -2.68 23.90
CA LEU A 64 35.73 -3.96 23.18
C LEU A 64 36.19 -5.14 24.07
N PRO A 65 35.64 -6.37 23.89
CA PRO A 65 36.23 -7.61 24.40
C PRO A 65 37.38 -8.15 23.51
N PRO A 66 38.24 -9.06 24.01
CA PRO A 66 39.51 -9.44 23.37
C PRO A 66 39.41 -10.54 22.27
N PRO A 67 40.47 -10.73 21.45
CA PRO A 67 40.54 -11.72 20.37
C PRO A 67 41.16 -13.08 20.75
N PHE A 68 41.43 -13.91 19.74
CA PHE A 68 41.98 -15.30 19.74
C PHE A 68 40.93 -16.40 20.05
N HIS A 69 40.98 -17.60 19.47
CA HIS A 69 42.07 -18.30 18.76
C HIS A 69 41.69 -18.82 17.35
N PRO A 70 42.67 -19.10 16.47
CA PRO A 70 42.43 -19.79 15.19
C PRO A 70 42.21 -21.31 15.37
N VAL A 71 41.37 -21.90 14.52
CA VAL A 71 41.18 -23.36 14.39
C VAL A 71 41.64 -23.81 13.00
N ALA A 72 42.20 -25.02 12.91
CA ALA A 72 43.08 -25.43 11.82
C ALA A 72 42.41 -25.67 10.46
N SER A 73 43.15 -25.37 9.39
CA SER A 73 42.79 -25.68 8.00
C SER A 73 42.95 -27.18 7.68
N PRO A 74 41.99 -27.83 6.99
CA PRO A 74 42.22 -29.09 6.30
C PRO A 74 43.03 -28.90 4.99
N PRO A 75 43.68 -29.95 4.46
CA PRO A 75 44.67 -29.84 3.38
C PRO A 75 44.08 -29.69 1.96
N PRO A 76 44.86 -29.17 0.99
CA PRO A 76 44.44 -29.02 -0.40
C PRO A 76 44.46 -30.36 -1.16
N ALA A 77 43.45 -30.59 -2.00
CA ALA A 77 43.35 -31.76 -2.87
C ALA A 77 43.41 -31.36 -4.37
N SER A 78 44.60 -31.55 -4.95
CA SER A 78 44.96 -31.78 -6.37
C SER A 78 44.30 -31.00 -7.55
N PRO A 79 45.09 -30.54 -8.54
CA PRO A 79 44.59 -29.87 -9.75
C PRO A 79 44.30 -30.83 -10.92
N GLN A 80 43.33 -30.47 -11.78
CA GLN A 80 43.16 -30.98 -13.15
C GLN A 80 42.36 -29.96 -14.02
N PRO A 81 42.34 -30.04 -15.38
CA PRO A 81 42.97 -28.94 -16.11
C PRO A 81 42.19 -28.31 -17.30
N SER A 82 42.64 -27.11 -17.68
CA SER A 82 42.70 -26.56 -19.05
C SER A 82 41.56 -26.81 -20.05
N SER A 83 40.63 -25.85 -20.16
CA SER A 83 39.93 -25.46 -21.40
C SER A 83 39.16 -24.15 -21.14
N SER A 84 39.05 -23.15 -22.03
CA SER A 84 39.75 -22.85 -23.28
C SER A 84 39.82 -21.32 -23.43
N ALA A 85 40.79 -20.80 -24.19
CA ALA A 85 40.89 -19.36 -24.44
C ALA A 85 39.85 -18.91 -25.48
N HIS A 86 39.07 -17.87 -25.15
CA HIS A 86 38.39 -17.05 -26.14
C HIS A 86 38.80 -15.58 -25.97
N GLU A 87 39.70 -15.18 -26.86
CA GLU A 87 40.10 -13.80 -27.11
C GLU A 87 38.91 -13.01 -27.66
N ILE A 88 38.56 -11.89 -27.01
CA ILE A 88 37.66 -10.87 -27.56
C ILE A 88 38.39 -9.53 -27.44
N THR A 89 38.62 -8.90 -28.57
CA THR A 89 39.46 -7.71 -28.74
C THR A 89 38.80 -6.45 -28.19
N ALA A 90 39.61 -5.48 -27.76
CA ALA A 90 39.13 -4.22 -27.18
C ALA A 90 38.75 -3.16 -28.24
N ALA A 91 37.69 -2.41 -27.95
CA ALA A 91 37.48 -1.00 -28.28
C ALA A 91 36.56 -0.46 -27.15
N GLU A 92 36.93 0.53 -26.34
CA GLU A 92 37.29 1.92 -26.69
C GLU A 92 36.15 2.68 -27.38
N ASP A 93 35.20 3.18 -26.58
CA ASP A 93 35.12 4.62 -26.26
C ASP A 93 34.37 4.82 -24.93
N ALA A 94 34.80 5.79 -24.12
CA ALA A 94 34.31 6.05 -22.77
C ALA A 94 34.06 7.56 -22.55
N THR A 95 33.09 8.12 -23.29
CA THR A 95 32.66 9.52 -23.12
C THR A 95 31.91 9.71 -21.79
N ILE A 96 32.66 10.02 -20.71
CA ILE A 96 32.12 10.34 -19.38
C ILE A 96 31.56 11.76 -19.38
N VAL A 97 30.26 11.91 -19.67
CA VAL A 97 29.55 13.18 -19.49
C VAL A 97 29.14 13.32 -18.02
N HIS A 98 29.86 14.14 -17.26
CA HIS A 98 29.48 14.49 -15.90
C HIS A 98 28.18 15.32 -15.88
N PRO A 99 27.09 14.88 -15.21
CA PRO A 99 25.93 15.73 -15.00
C PRO A 99 26.26 16.77 -13.92
N THR A 100 26.32 18.05 -14.31
CA THR A 100 26.50 19.18 -13.38
C THR A 100 25.32 19.26 -12.41
N SER A 101 25.50 18.75 -11.19
CA SER A 101 24.48 18.81 -10.14
C SER A 101 24.33 20.24 -9.62
N THR A 102 23.31 20.96 -10.11
CA THR A 102 23.01 22.32 -9.69
C THR A 102 22.50 22.32 -8.25
N PHE A 103 23.38 22.66 -7.31
CA PHE A 103 23.09 22.66 -5.87
C PHE A 103 22.11 23.80 -5.50
N VAL A 104 20.81 23.52 -5.60
CA VAL A 104 19.76 24.45 -5.17
C VAL A 104 19.76 24.54 -3.65
N LYS A 105 20.26 25.66 -3.13
CA LYS A 105 20.34 25.95 -1.70
C LYS A 105 18.94 26.19 -1.14
N ASN A 106 18.33 25.15 -0.58
CA ASN A 106 17.02 25.23 0.09
C ASN A 106 17.01 26.35 1.15
N GLN A 107 16.14 27.34 0.95
CA GLN A 107 15.80 28.28 2.01
C GLN A 107 14.80 27.62 2.99
N PRO A 108 14.91 27.86 4.30
CA PRO A 108 13.87 27.45 5.23
C PRO A 108 12.60 28.26 4.97
N LEU A 109 11.51 27.58 4.59
CA LEU A 109 10.18 28.19 4.50
C LEU A 109 9.67 28.49 5.91
N SER A 110 9.81 29.74 6.34
CA SER A 110 9.13 30.24 7.54
C SER A 110 7.62 30.33 7.28
N PHE A 111 6.85 29.44 7.92
CA PHE A 111 5.40 29.49 7.88
C PHE A 111 4.88 30.74 8.59
N PRO A 112 3.88 31.46 8.05
CA PRO A 112 3.23 32.55 8.77
C PRO A 112 2.44 32.00 9.97
N GLU A 113 2.62 32.62 11.13
CA GLU A 113 1.93 32.23 12.35
C GLU A 113 0.41 32.51 12.22
N VAL A 114 -0.41 31.49 12.45
CA VAL A 114 -1.86 31.57 12.25
C VAL A 114 -2.52 32.22 13.47
N PRO A 115 -3.36 33.26 13.30
CA PRO A 115 -4.06 33.88 14.42
C PRO A 115 -4.95 32.86 15.14
N VAL A 116 -4.70 32.65 16.44
CA VAL A 116 -5.54 31.82 17.31
C VAL A 116 -6.89 32.52 17.51
N LEU A 117 -7.95 31.94 16.94
CA LEU A 117 -9.32 32.37 17.21
C LEU A 117 -9.78 31.86 18.59
N PRO A 118 -10.59 32.63 19.33
CA PRO A 118 -11.14 32.18 20.61
C PRO A 118 -11.99 30.92 20.43
N GLN A 119 -11.68 29.89 21.22
CA GLN A 119 -12.46 28.65 21.25
C GLN A 119 -13.71 28.85 22.11
N GLU A 120 -14.86 29.10 21.46
CA GLU A 120 -16.15 29.12 22.16
C GLU A 120 -16.43 27.74 22.78
N ASN A 121 -16.91 27.75 24.02
CA ASN A 121 -16.98 26.58 24.88
C ASN A 121 -18.46 26.15 25.03
N PRO A 122 -18.93 25.11 24.33
CA PRO A 122 -20.34 24.73 24.34
C PRO A 122 -20.75 24.18 25.70
N SER A 123 -21.66 24.90 26.37
CA SER A 123 -22.23 24.53 27.68
C SER A 123 -22.78 23.10 27.67
N GLN A 124 -22.40 22.30 28.67
CA GLN A 124 -22.94 20.94 28.85
C GLN A 124 -24.41 20.99 29.29
N GLU A 125 -25.33 20.69 28.39
CA GLU A 125 -26.75 20.54 28.72
C GLU A 125 -26.99 19.24 29.50
N LYS A 126 -27.25 19.36 30.79
CA LYS A 126 -27.35 18.25 31.74
C LYS A 126 -28.74 17.58 31.70
N VAL A 127 -29.03 16.86 30.62
CA VAL A 127 -30.28 16.09 30.47
C VAL A 127 -30.29 14.90 31.43
N SER A 128 -31.00 15.06 32.55
CA SER A 128 -31.31 13.96 33.46
C SER A 128 -32.58 13.26 32.96
N ASN A 129 -32.48 11.98 32.60
CA ASN A 129 -33.64 11.12 32.31
C ASN A 129 -33.65 9.95 33.31
N GLU A 130 -34.48 10.08 34.35
CA GLU A 130 -34.83 8.98 35.26
C GLU A 130 -36.13 8.30 34.82
N GLY A 131 -36.34 7.06 35.27
CA GLY A 131 -37.68 6.44 35.31
C GLY A 131 -38.16 5.76 34.03
N GLY A 132 -37.91 4.45 33.91
CA GLY A 132 -38.51 3.64 32.84
C GLY A 132 -38.01 2.20 32.80
N VAL A 133 -38.54 1.33 33.67
CA VAL A 133 -38.24 -0.12 33.68
C VAL A 133 -39.45 -0.92 33.18
N PRO A 134 -39.55 -1.23 31.87
CA PRO A 134 -40.50 -2.21 31.35
C PRO A 134 -39.97 -3.65 31.55
N ALA A 135 -40.90 -4.59 31.71
CA ALA A 135 -40.62 -5.97 32.14
C ALA A 135 -39.59 -6.75 31.29
N GLU A 136 -38.71 -7.47 31.99
CA GLU A 136 -37.73 -8.40 31.41
C GLU A 136 -38.43 -9.61 30.79
N VAL A 137 -38.53 -9.65 29.46
CA VAL A 137 -39.02 -10.83 28.71
C VAL A 137 -37.83 -11.75 28.40
N PRO A 138 -37.82 -13.03 28.85
CA PRO A 138 -36.75 -13.97 28.53
C PRO A 138 -36.73 -14.37 27.05
N LEU A 139 -36.19 -13.49 26.20
CA LEU A 139 -35.89 -13.73 24.79
C LEU A 139 -34.76 -14.75 24.67
N VAL A 140 -35.07 -16.04 24.86
CA VAL A 140 -34.15 -17.16 24.63
C VAL A 140 -33.64 -17.05 23.19
N PRO A 141 -32.35 -16.70 22.96
CA PRO A 141 -31.86 -16.48 21.63
C PRO A 141 -31.77 -17.85 20.95
N LYS A 142 -32.65 -18.11 19.98
CA LYS A 142 -32.55 -19.28 19.11
C LYS A 142 -31.15 -19.28 18.52
N LYS A 143 -30.30 -20.19 19.00
CA LYS A 143 -28.93 -20.40 18.51
C LYS A 143 -29.04 -20.89 17.07
N SER A 144 -29.13 -19.93 16.14
CA SER A 144 -28.97 -20.19 14.73
C SER A 144 -27.57 -20.77 14.57
N GLU A 145 -27.51 -22.05 14.25
CA GLU A 145 -26.26 -22.78 14.03
C GLU A 145 -25.67 -22.29 12.70
N ARG A 146 -25.05 -21.10 12.78
CA ARG A 146 -24.34 -20.46 11.70
C ARG A 146 -23.19 -21.38 11.31
N LYS A 147 -23.43 -22.23 10.31
CA LYS A 147 -22.44 -23.12 9.72
C LYS A 147 -21.14 -22.34 9.58
N LYS A 148 -20.11 -22.74 10.32
CA LYS A 148 -18.76 -22.21 10.14
C LYS A 148 -18.35 -22.60 8.72
N HIS A 149 -18.53 -21.68 7.77
CA HIS A 149 -17.82 -21.73 6.52
C HIS A 149 -16.35 -21.54 6.88
N GLU A 150 -15.61 -22.65 6.89
CA GLU A 150 -14.17 -22.64 7.04
C GLU A 150 -13.59 -21.94 5.81
N LEU A 151 -13.29 -20.64 5.95
CA LEU A 151 -12.73 -19.79 4.91
C LEU A 151 -11.26 -20.16 4.68
N LYS A 152 -11.03 -21.37 4.15
CA LYS A 152 -9.71 -21.91 3.88
C LYS A 152 -8.99 -21.04 2.85
N LEU A 153 -7.95 -20.36 3.29
CA LEU A 153 -7.09 -19.55 2.44
C LEU A 153 -6.30 -20.45 1.49
N ILE A 154 -6.28 -20.12 0.19
CA ILE A 154 -5.53 -20.88 -0.81
C ILE A 154 -4.05 -20.52 -0.68
N ILE A 155 -3.19 -21.48 -0.33
CA ILE A 155 -1.74 -21.27 -0.33
C ILE A 155 -1.22 -21.53 -1.75
N TRP A 156 -0.70 -20.49 -2.39
CA TRP A 156 -0.03 -20.56 -3.69
C TRP A 156 1.44 -20.95 -3.50
N ASP A 157 1.83 -22.06 -4.13
CA ASP A 157 3.22 -22.50 -4.25
C ASP A 157 3.94 -21.75 -5.40
N LEU A 158 5.18 -21.33 -5.15
CA LEU A 158 6.01 -20.61 -6.12
C LEU A 158 6.37 -21.45 -7.35
N ALA A 159 6.57 -22.76 -7.21
CA ALA A 159 6.87 -23.64 -8.35
C ALA A 159 5.64 -23.80 -9.28
N THR A 160 4.45 -23.76 -8.70
CA THR A 160 3.16 -23.73 -9.41
C THR A 160 2.94 -22.37 -10.09
N LEU A 161 3.18 -21.25 -9.40
CA LEU A 161 3.08 -19.91 -10.01
C LEU A 161 4.05 -19.75 -11.19
N ARG A 162 5.29 -20.25 -11.09
CA ARG A 162 6.29 -20.18 -12.18
C ARG A 162 5.91 -21.01 -13.42
N LYS A 163 5.07 -22.03 -13.27
CA LYS A 163 4.49 -22.80 -14.39
C LYS A 163 3.18 -22.20 -14.92
N GLY A 164 2.55 -21.30 -14.17
CA GLY A 164 1.27 -20.70 -14.51
C GLY A 164 1.37 -19.63 -15.60
N ASN A 165 0.39 -19.61 -16.52
CA ASN A 165 0.31 -18.56 -17.52
C ASN A 165 -0.43 -17.29 -17.05
N ASP A 166 -1.13 -17.35 -15.92
CA ASP A 166 -1.89 -16.25 -15.30
C ASP A 166 -1.00 -15.00 -15.03
N PRO A 167 -1.42 -13.81 -15.50
CA PRO A 167 -0.72 -12.55 -15.21
C PRO A 167 -0.62 -12.21 -13.70
N LEU A 168 -1.60 -12.59 -12.88
CA LEU A 168 -1.51 -12.36 -11.42
C LEU A 168 -0.40 -13.21 -10.80
N GLY A 169 -0.36 -14.52 -11.11
CA GLY A 169 0.74 -15.40 -10.71
C GLY A 169 2.12 -14.94 -11.18
N LYS A 170 2.25 -14.48 -12.43
CA LYS A 170 3.50 -13.94 -12.99
C LYS A 170 3.95 -12.64 -12.30
N GLY A 171 3.04 -11.69 -12.12
CA GLY A 171 3.34 -10.42 -11.44
C GLY A 171 3.71 -10.62 -9.96
N LEU A 172 3.05 -11.55 -9.26
CA LEU A 172 3.38 -11.91 -7.88
C LEU A 172 4.73 -12.63 -7.78
N LEU A 173 5.05 -13.55 -8.70
CA LEU A 173 6.36 -14.21 -8.74
C LEU A 173 7.49 -13.18 -8.93
N PHE A 174 7.34 -12.25 -9.88
CA PHE A 174 8.29 -11.16 -10.09
C PHE A 174 8.49 -10.34 -8.81
N LEU A 175 7.42 -9.97 -8.09
CA LEU A 175 7.51 -9.21 -6.84
C LEU A 175 8.25 -9.97 -5.73
N VAL A 176 8.03 -11.28 -5.59
CA VAL A 176 8.75 -12.14 -4.63
C VAL A 176 10.22 -12.26 -5.01
N GLU A 177 10.54 -12.46 -6.30
CA GLU A 177 11.91 -12.46 -6.83
C GLU A 177 12.62 -11.08 -6.72
N LYS A 178 11.88 -10.02 -6.35
CA LYS A 178 12.41 -8.69 -6.03
C LYS A 178 12.37 -8.33 -4.53
N GLY A 179 12.04 -9.28 -3.64
CA GLY A 179 12.19 -9.11 -2.17
C GLY A 179 10.90 -8.88 -1.39
N VAL A 180 9.72 -9.15 -1.96
CA VAL A 180 8.50 -9.39 -1.18
C VAL A 180 8.64 -10.70 -0.42
N THR A 181 8.44 -10.66 0.90
CA THR A 181 8.64 -11.81 1.82
C THR A 181 7.38 -12.64 2.06
N SER A 182 6.21 -12.04 1.85
CA SER A 182 4.89 -12.69 1.91
C SER A 182 3.83 -11.84 1.21
N ALA A 183 2.73 -12.46 0.76
CA ALA A 183 1.63 -11.75 0.12
C ALA A 183 0.27 -12.41 0.39
N VAL A 184 -0.80 -11.61 0.38
CA VAL A 184 -2.19 -12.08 0.47
C VAL A 184 -3.07 -11.38 -0.57
N PHE A 185 -3.81 -12.17 -1.33
CA PHE A 185 -4.75 -11.68 -2.35
C PHE A 185 -6.18 -11.62 -1.80
N LEU A 186 -6.68 -10.39 -1.71
CA LEU A 186 -8.02 -10.05 -1.29
C LEU A 186 -8.92 -9.94 -2.53
N LYS A 187 -9.81 -10.92 -2.71
CA LYS A 187 -10.80 -10.91 -3.78
C LYS A 187 -11.94 -9.97 -3.39
N ILE A 188 -12.54 -9.28 -4.37
CA ILE A 188 -13.80 -8.55 -4.17
C ILE A 188 -14.89 -9.53 -3.68
N ALA A 189 -15.50 -9.20 -2.55
CA ALA A 189 -16.74 -9.79 -2.08
C ALA A 189 -17.93 -8.96 -2.60
N PRO A 190 -19.13 -9.56 -2.73
CA PRO A 190 -20.33 -8.79 -3.04
C PRO A 190 -20.53 -7.68 -1.99
N PRO A 191 -20.82 -6.43 -2.39
CA PRO A 191 -21.01 -5.34 -1.45
C PRO A 191 -22.20 -5.62 -0.53
N LYS A 192 -22.13 -5.11 0.71
CA LYS A 192 -23.25 -5.15 1.66
C LYS A 192 -24.47 -4.44 1.02
N PRO A 193 -25.72 -4.91 1.20
CA PRO A 193 -26.88 -4.23 0.63
C PRO A 193 -26.93 -2.74 1.01
N GLY A 194 -27.01 -1.87 0.01
CA GLY A 194 -26.94 -0.40 0.18
C GLY A 194 -25.53 0.21 0.13
N SER A 195 -24.45 -0.59 0.15
CA SER A 195 -23.09 -0.11 -0.08
C SER A 195 -22.78 0.01 -1.57
N THR A 196 -22.23 1.16 -1.98
CA THR A 196 -21.59 1.35 -3.29
C THR A 196 -20.11 0.98 -3.29
N VAL A 197 -19.50 0.82 -2.11
CA VAL A 197 -18.10 0.46 -1.92
C VAL A 197 -17.97 -1.07 -1.83
N PRO A 198 -17.03 -1.71 -2.56
CA PRO A 198 -16.79 -3.14 -2.48
C PRO A 198 -16.07 -3.54 -1.20
N ASP A 199 -16.56 -4.59 -0.54
CA ASP A 199 -15.81 -5.31 0.50
C ASP A 199 -14.73 -6.17 -0.16
N PHE A 200 -13.56 -6.32 0.46
CA PHE A 200 -12.52 -7.25 0.02
C PHE A 200 -12.32 -8.35 1.08
N MET A 201 -12.12 -9.59 0.64
CA MET A 201 -11.92 -10.74 1.52
C MET A 201 -10.73 -11.60 1.07
N SER A 202 -9.92 -12.03 2.03
CA SER A 202 -8.80 -12.95 1.85
C SER A 202 -9.22 -14.21 1.08
N SER A 203 -8.50 -14.53 0.00
CA SER A 203 -8.79 -15.71 -0.81
C SER A 203 -7.57 -16.59 -1.10
N ALA A 204 -6.38 -15.99 -1.26
CA ALA A 204 -5.14 -16.72 -1.46
C ALA A 204 -3.92 -16.00 -0.85
N THR A 205 -2.80 -16.71 -0.72
CA THR A 205 -1.55 -16.20 -0.14
C THR A 205 -0.32 -16.88 -0.72
N VAL A 206 0.82 -16.17 -0.78
CA VAL A 206 2.15 -16.72 -0.99
C VAL A 206 2.98 -16.51 0.28
N GLN A 207 3.70 -17.56 0.69
CA GLN A 207 4.62 -17.55 1.83
C GLN A 207 4.03 -16.86 3.09
N PRO A 208 2.87 -17.29 3.62
CA PRO A 208 2.20 -16.58 4.72
C PRO A 208 2.97 -16.54 6.04
N GLN A 209 4.04 -17.34 6.19
CA GLN A 209 4.85 -17.46 7.41
C GLN A 209 3.96 -17.63 8.67
N ASP A 210 4.08 -16.73 9.64
CA ASP A 210 3.31 -16.63 10.87
C ASP A 210 1.89 -16.07 10.67
N LYS A 211 1.68 -15.29 9.61
CA LYS A 211 0.48 -14.45 9.40
C LYS A 211 -0.74 -15.22 8.87
N LEU A 212 -0.61 -16.51 8.56
CA LEU A 212 -1.68 -17.36 8.03
C LEU A 212 -2.96 -17.32 8.88
N GLN A 213 -2.85 -17.34 10.21
CA GLN A 213 -4.02 -17.31 11.10
C GLN A 213 -4.75 -15.95 11.04
N ILE A 214 -3.99 -14.85 11.03
CA ILE A 214 -4.52 -13.47 10.94
C ILE A 214 -5.23 -13.27 9.60
N TRP A 215 -4.65 -13.79 8.51
CA TRP A 215 -5.17 -13.64 7.15
C TRP A 215 -6.34 -14.58 6.82
N THR A 216 -6.60 -15.62 7.63
CA THR A 216 -7.67 -16.60 7.35
C THR A 216 -9.05 -16.00 7.63
N GLY A 217 -9.74 -15.58 6.57
CA GLY A 217 -11.05 -14.91 6.65
C GLY A 217 -10.95 -13.40 6.87
N MET A 218 -9.75 -12.83 6.78
CA MET A 218 -9.51 -11.39 6.88
C MET A 218 -10.32 -10.61 5.84
N ARG A 219 -10.82 -9.45 6.23
CA ARG A 219 -11.59 -8.53 5.37
C ARG A 219 -11.00 -7.14 5.42
N TRP A 220 -11.04 -6.45 4.29
CA TRP A 220 -10.69 -5.04 4.19
C TRP A 220 -11.89 -4.26 3.65
N ASP A 221 -12.28 -3.23 4.39
CA ASP A 221 -13.38 -2.33 4.06
C ASP A 221 -12.77 -0.96 3.70
N PRO A 222 -12.84 -0.51 2.43
CA PRO A 222 -12.19 0.72 2.00
C PRO A 222 -12.72 1.98 2.73
N THR A 223 -13.91 1.92 3.34
CA THR A 223 -14.47 3.05 4.12
C THR A 223 -13.68 3.35 5.39
N VAL A 224 -12.91 2.38 5.90
CA VAL A 224 -12.00 2.55 7.06
C VAL A 224 -10.75 3.34 6.70
N SER A 225 -10.38 3.41 5.41
CA SER A 225 -9.25 4.21 4.93
C SER A 225 -9.52 4.83 3.55
N PRO A 226 -10.42 5.82 3.45
CA PRO A 226 -10.83 6.39 2.17
C PRO A 226 -9.67 7.05 1.41
N GLU A 227 -8.70 7.62 2.13
CA GLU A 227 -7.49 8.19 1.52
C GLU A 227 -6.66 7.12 0.78
N ALA A 228 -6.37 6.00 1.44
CA ALA A 228 -5.60 4.90 0.85
C ALA A 228 -6.35 4.25 -0.33
N TRP A 229 -7.68 4.14 -0.24
CA TRP A 229 -8.51 3.68 -1.34
C TRP A 229 -8.45 4.63 -2.54
N ASN A 230 -8.56 5.95 -2.32
CA ASN A 230 -8.43 6.96 -3.38
C ASN A 230 -7.03 6.97 -4.01
N GLN A 231 -5.96 6.77 -3.23
CA GLN A 231 -4.61 6.59 -3.76
C GLN A 231 -4.50 5.30 -4.60
N LEU A 232 -5.02 4.17 -4.12
CA LEU A 232 -5.02 2.88 -4.85
C LEU A 232 -5.84 2.92 -6.14
N LEU A 233 -6.95 3.68 -6.19
CA LEU A 233 -7.68 3.94 -7.43
C LEU A 233 -6.86 4.79 -8.41
N LYS A 234 -6.27 5.89 -7.93
CA LYS A 234 -5.54 6.87 -8.77
C LYS A 234 -4.19 6.37 -9.29
N LEU A 235 -3.41 5.68 -8.45
CA LEU A 235 -2.03 5.25 -8.73
C LEU A 235 -1.91 3.75 -9.03
N GLY A 236 -2.96 2.97 -8.75
CA GLY A 236 -2.92 1.50 -8.80
C GLY A 236 -2.25 0.86 -7.58
N TYR A 237 -1.64 1.63 -6.67
CA TYR A 237 -1.06 1.13 -5.43
C TYR A 237 -1.03 2.21 -4.32
N VAL A 238 -0.79 1.77 -3.09
CA VAL A 238 -0.48 2.61 -1.91
C VAL A 238 0.49 1.86 -1.01
N GLU A 239 1.43 2.57 -0.38
CA GLU A 239 2.47 1.99 0.47
C GLU A 239 2.47 2.63 1.88
N PHE A 240 2.59 1.79 2.90
CA PHE A 240 2.52 2.16 4.31
C PHE A 240 3.85 1.83 5.02
N PRO A 241 4.76 2.82 5.17
CA PRO A 241 6.05 2.62 5.84
C PRO A 241 5.92 2.15 7.30
N PRO A 242 6.96 1.51 7.86
CA PRO A 242 7.03 1.14 9.27
C PRO A 242 6.89 2.34 10.22
N PRO A 243 6.55 2.11 11.50
CA PRO A 243 6.43 3.16 12.50
C PRO A 243 7.82 3.71 12.88
N GLY A 244 8.23 4.83 12.27
CA GLY A 244 9.34 5.63 12.80
C GLY A 244 9.04 6.21 14.18
N THR A 245 10.07 6.56 14.95
CA THR A 245 10.08 6.83 16.41
C THR A 245 8.96 7.74 16.94
N TYR A 246 8.51 8.71 16.16
CA TYR A 246 7.49 9.69 16.54
C TYR A 246 6.13 9.47 15.85
N THR A 247 5.88 8.29 15.27
CA THR A 247 4.61 8.00 14.60
C THR A 247 3.49 7.75 15.60
N ASN A 248 2.39 8.50 15.50
CA ASN A 248 1.16 8.20 16.22
C ASN A 248 0.67 6.76 15.92
N LEU A 249 0.61 5.91 16.95
CA LEU A 249 0.16 4.52 16.84
C LEU A 249 -1.31 4.39 16.39
N GLN A 250 -2.14 5.40 16.67
CA GLN A 250 -3.55 5.48 16.24
C GLN A 250 -3.72 6.09 14.85
N SER A 251 -2.64 6.37 14.11
CA SER A 251 -2.74 6.83 12.72
C SER A 251 -3.34 5.75 11.81
N VAL A 252 -4.13 6.16 10.82
CA VAL A 252 -4.79 5.24 9.87
C VAL A 252 -3.78 4.29 9.20
N ARG A 253 -2.56 4.77 8.91
CA ARG A 253 -1.42 3.96 8.44
C ARG A 253 -1.14 2.76 9.36
N ASN A 254 -1.03 3.00 10.66
CA ASN A 254 -0.69 1.98 11.64
C ASN A 254 -1.88 1.06 11.95
N VAL A 255 -3.12 1.58 11.93
CA VAL A 255 -4.34 0.77 12.04
C VAL A 255 -4.46 -0.21 10.86
N VAL A 256 -4.22 0.25 9.62
CA VAL A 256 -4.21 -0.63 8.44
C VAL A 256 -3.09 -1.67 8.54
N ARG A 257 -1.86 -1.26 8.89
CA ARG A 257 -0.73 -2.19 9.09
C ARG A 257 -1.04 -3.28 10.13
N ALA A 258 -1.57 -2.89 11.29
CA ALA A 258 -1.93 -3.82 12.35
C ALA A 258 -3.01 -4.84 11.91
N ALA A 259 -3.97 -4.42 11.08
CA ALA A 259 -4.98 -5.31 10.52
C ALA A 259 -4.41 -6.41 9.59
N PHE A 260 -3.24 -6.18 8.97
CA PHE A 260 -2.50 -7.20 8.22
C PHE A 260 -1.52 -8.03 9.08
N GLY A 261 -1.45 -7.79 10.40
CA GLY A 261 -0.56 -8.49 11.32
C GLY A 261 0.85 -7.88 11.43
N LEU A 262 1.03 -6.61 11.10
CA LEU A 262 2.34 -5.94 11.06
C LEU A 262 2.59 -5.10 12.31
N VAL A 263 3.70 -5.38 13.00
CA VAL A 263 4.08 -4.71 14.26
C VAL A 263 5.46 -4.04 14.17
N GLY A 264 6.40 -4.59 13.37
CA GLY A 264 7.78 -4.10 13.26
C GLY A 264 8.12 -3.36 11.96
N ASP A 265 9.39 -3.44 11.55
CA ASP A 265 10.01 -2.69 10.45
C ASP A 265 9.60 -3.14 9.03
N GLU A 266 8.77 -4.16 8.93
CA GLU A 266 8.12 -4.60 7.69
C GLU A 266 7.38 -3.43 7.00
N TRP A 267 7.41 -3.38 5.67
CA TRP A 267 6.62 -2.48 4.83
C TRP A 267 5.34 -3.19 4.38
N LEU A 268 4.24 -2.43 4.20
CA LEU A 268 3.01 -2.92 3.59
C LEU A 268 2.72 -2.15 2.31
N THR A 269 2.54 -2.88 1.21
CA THR A 269 2.05 -2.30 -0.06
C THR A 269 0.75 -2.96 -0.44
N LEU A 270 -0.27 -2.16 -0.77
CA LEU A 270 -1.49 -2.64 -1.41
C LEU A 270 -1.43 -2.28 -2.89
N ILE A 271 -1.67 -3.26 -3.78
CA ILE A 271 -1.73 -3.06 -5.23
C ILE A 271 -3.11 -3.48 -5.76
N ARG A 272 -3.73 -2.64 -6.60
CA ARG A 272 -4.93 -3.01 -7.37
C ARG A 272 -4.56 -4.03 -8.44
N VAL A 273 -5.20 -5.19 -8.41
CA VAL A 273 -5.12 -6.20 -9.47
C VAL A 273 -6.22 -5.92 -10.50
N GLY A 274 -5.85 -5.84 -11.78
CA GLY A 274 -6.74 -5.42 -12.87
C GLY A 274 -6.71 -3.91 -13.19
N THR A 275 -7.36 -3.56 -14.31
CA THR A 275 -7.35 -2.23 -14.93
C THR A 275 -8.03 -1.17 -14.04
N PRO A 276 -7.94 0.13 -14.39
CA PRO A 276 -8.72 1.19 -13.72
C PRO A 276 -10.24 0.97 -13.77
N THR A 277 -10.74 0.29 -14.82
CA THR A 277 -12.16 -0.02 -15.02
C THR A 277 -12.59 -1.34 -14.38
N ILE A 278 -11.71 -2.34 -14.31
CA ILE A 278 -12.00 -3.70 -13.83
C ILE A 278 -11.01 -4.05 -12.71
N CYS A 279 -11.35 -3.66 -11.48
CA CYS A 279 -10.67 -4.20 -10.30
C CYS A 279 -11.09 -5.67 -10.11
N ARG A 280 -10.11 -6.57 -9.97
CA ARG A 280 -10.32 -8.00 -9.67
C ARG A 280 -10.17 -8.32 -8.18
N GLY A 281 -9.45 -7.45 -7.47
CA GLY A 281 -9.04 -7.61 -6.09
C GLY A 281 -7.84 -6.74 -5.75
N ILE A 282 -7.31 -6.91 -4.54
CA ILE A 282 -6.13 -6.21 -4.05
C ILE A 282 -5.09 -7.25 -3.62
N LEU A 283 -3.85 -7.03 -4.04
CA LEU A 283 -2.70 -7.81 -3.60
C LEU A 283 -1.99 -7.01 -2.50
N ALA A 284 -2.05 -7.50 -1.27
CA ALA A 284 -1.27 -6.97 -0.17
C ALA A 284 0.08 -7.68 -0.11
N LEU A 285 1.16 -6.92 -0.09
CA LEU A 285 2.55 -7.36 -0.10
C LEU A 285 3.23 -6.92 1.19
N ILE A 286 4.07 -7.79 1.74
CA ILE A 286 4.99 -7.45 2.82
C ILE A 286 6.43 -7.58 2.32
N SER A 287 7.28 -6.64 2.70
CA SER A 287 8.70 -6.60 2.36
C SER A 287 9.51 -5.93 3.47
N LEU A 288 10.82 -6.19 3.54
CA LEU A 288 11.72 -5.52 4.51
C LEU A 288 12.19 -4.13 4.04
N LYS A 289 11.77 -3.71 2.84
CA LYS A 289 12.14 -2.45 2.18
C LYS A 289 10.93 -1.96 1.37
N SER A 290 10.88 -0.65 1.06
CA SER A 290 9.89 -0.10 0.12
C SER A 290 9.91 -0.84 -1.23
N ALA A 291 8.73 -1.16 -1.74
CA ALA A 291 8.51 -1.74 -3.05
C ALA A 291 8.26 -0.68 -4.13
N ALA A 292 8.20 0.62 -3.80
CA ALA A 292 7.87 1.70 -4.73
C ALA A 292 8.70 1.72 -6.03
N LEU A 293 9.96 1.27 -6.01
CA LEU A 293 10.84 1.19 -7.18
C LEU A 293 10.56 0.00 -8.11
N ILE A 294 9.93 -1.07 -7.61
CA ILE A 294 9.63 -2.31 -8.37
C ILE A 294 8.16 -2.39 -8.81
N ILE A 295 7.24 -1.70 -8.11
CA ILE A 295 5.81 -1.69 -8.44
C ILE A 295 5.54 -1.21 -9.89
N PRO A 296 6.15 -0.13 -10.42
CA PRO A 296 5.91 0.31 -11.80
C PRO A 296 6.26 -0.75 -12.87
N GLN A 297 7.16 -1.69 -12.56
CA GLN A 297 7.53 -2.80 -13.43
C GLN A 297 6.54 -3.97 -13.33
N ALA A 298 5.92 -4.17 -12.16
CA ALA A 298 4.92 -5.21 -11.91
C ALA A 298 3.50 -4.80 -12.35
N LEU A 299 3.14 -3.52 -12.29
CA LEU A 299 1.80 -3.01 -12.61
C LEU A 299 1.31 -3.43 -14.01
N PRO A 300 2.09 -3.31 -15.10
CA PRO A 300 1.65 -3.75 -16.43
C PRO A 300 1.25 -5.23 -16.48
N ILE A 301 1.85 -6.08 -15.64
CA ILE A 301 1.56 -7.52 -15.57
C ILE A 301 0.31 -7.79 -14.71
N LEU A 302 0.20 -7.11 -13.56
CA LEU A 302 -0.94 -7.28 -12.63
C LEU A 302 -2.26 -6.66 -13.16
N GLN A 303 -2.17 -5.68 -14.04
CA GLN A 303 -3.32 -4.98 -14.62
C GLN A 303 -3.84 -5.59 -15.93
N VAL A 304 -3.19 -6.61 -16.50
CA VAL A 304 -3.72 -7.36 -17.66
C VAL A 304 -5.06 -8.01 -17.29
N GLU A 305 -6.02 -7.91 -18.21
CA GLU A 305 -7.30 -8.60 -18.11
C GLU A 305 -7.10 -10.12 -18.24
N PRO A 306 -7.74 -10.97 -17.42
CA PRO A 306 -7.57 -12.41 -17.51
C PRO A 306 -8.13 -12.92 -18.83
N ILE A 307 -7.28 -13.53 -19.66
CA ILE A 307 -7.69 -14.19 -20.90
C ILE A 307 -8.66 -15.31 -20.53
N ASP A 308 -9.94 -15.15 -20.86
CA ASP A 308 -10.97 -16.12 -20.55
C ASP A 308 -10.71 -17.38 -21.40
N PRO A 309 -10.45 -18.57 -20.81
CA PRO A 309 -9.97 -19.72 -21.57
C PRO A 309 -10.98 -20.22 -22.62
N LYS A 310 -12.25 -19.82 -22.50
CA LYS A 310 -13.35 -20.13 -23.41
C LYS A 310 -13.41 -19.27 -24.69
N THR A 311 -12.74 -18.11 -24.71
CA THR A 311 -12.70 -17.22 -25.88
C THR A 311 -11.44 -17.42 -26.74
N SER A 312 -10.58 -18.38 -26.37
CA SER A 312 -9.52 -18.89 -27.23
C SER A 312 -10.13 -19.40 -28.54
N PRO A 313 -9.78 -18.86 -29.72
CA PRO A 313 -10.29 -19.40 -30.98
C PRO A 313 -9.75 -20.82 -31.17
N THR A 314 -10.63 -21.77 -31.49
CA THR A 314 -10.21 -23.14 -31.85
C THR A 314 -9.53 -23.09 -33.22
N THR A 315 -8.22 -23.32 -33.24
CA THR A 315 -7.38 -23.42 -34.44
C THR A 315 -7.36 -24.84 -35.01
#